data_AF-A0A971CF56-F1
#
_entry.id   AF-A0A971CF56-F1
#
_cell.length_a   1.000
_cell.length_b   1.000
_cell.length_c   1.000
_cell.angle_alpha   90.00
_cell.angle_beta   90.00
_cell.angle_gamma   90.00
#
_symmetry.space_group_name_H-M   'P 1'
#
loop_
_entity.id
_entity.type
_entity.pdbx_description
1 polymer ?
#
loop_
_entity_poly.entity_id
_entity_poly.type
_entity_poly.pdbx_seq_one_letter_code
_entity_poly.pdbx_strand_id
1 'polypeptide(L)'
;MQLAARNAQWALTLDMSRCTSLAEVADSLAEGPLPRLGVDRCFLAVYTDDPLSRPAHSGDDSPEPGPANDDGLRARLILNYRHGASGPVSSEVYPIGRLLPTALQGELESGVLVFQPLRASDRELGYILFEQSHGPSQVTEWLRTDLNRALGVLFSMQAQAQAEERLQQAISELHRRAMSDGLTQLANRAHLEEHLAIQWGALARADGELALLMVDVDLFKAYNDHYGHLKGDEALRIVAHYLAGAARYPQDLACRYGGEEFVLALPGANLGSARLVAQRFMESLARAAIPHAASTVAPVVTVSIGIAVGRPQDAVGPWTLLEHADQAMYRAKAQGRNQICTAAPEPGSSEPRLPQPRGSEPAADPALWPLPLDPASPPARWPLSRSSPQPVGVVLPAPRPHRCRRRRWYGSLVLRGRAALNTGANSWSQVPLASVPWMCTGMPGPPVNPGRQSPTTTRPEPHPRPDVVSDLSP
;
A
#
# COMPACT_ATOMS: atom_id res chain seq x y z
N MET A 1 23.80 43.12 -23.95
CA MET A 1 22.65 42.60 -23.16
C MET A 1 22.05 41.31 -23.73
N GLN A 2 21.59 41.26 -24.99
CA GLN A 2 20.88 40.08 -25.53
C GLN A 2 21.72 38.78 -25.54
N LEU A 3 23.02 38.83 -25.82
CA LEU A 3 23.90 37.65 -25.80
C LEU A 3 24.11 37.10 -24.37
N ALA A 4 24.26 38.00 -23.38
CA ALA A 4 24.42 37.62 -21.98
C ALA A 4 23.17 36.95 -21.43
N ALA A 5 21.97 37.45 -21.78
CA ALA A 5 20.69 36.84 -21.42
C ALA A 5 20.50 35.45 -22.06
N ARG A 6 20.88 35.29 -23.34
CA ARG A 6 20.85 33.98 -24.02
C ARG A 6 21.79 32.95 -23.40
N ASN A 7 23.01 33.35 -23.04
CA ASN A 7 23.97 32.46 -22.37
C ASN A 7 23.48 32.06 -20.97
N ALA A 8 22.89 33.01 -20.24
CA ALA A 8 22.24 32.77 -18.97
C ALA A 8 21.10 31.75 -19.08
N GLN A 9 20.22 31.91 -20.07
CA GLN A 9 19.13 30.99 -20.36
C GLN A 9 19.66 29.57 -20.64
N TRP A 10 20.64 29.44 -21.55
CA TRP A 10 21.21 28.14 -21.92
C TRP A 10 21.84 27.42 -20.71
N ALA A 11 22.57 28.15 -19.86
CA ALA A 11 23.18 27.60 -18.65
C ALA A 11 22.11 27.03 -17.70
N LEU A 12 21.03 27.79 -17.46
CA LEU A 12 19.95 27.33 -16.59
C LEU A 12 19.18 26.15 -17.17
N THR A 13 18.92 26.11 -18.48
CA THR A 13 18.31 24.94 -19.13
C THR A 13 19.16 23.67 -18.91
N LEU A 14 20.49 23.80 -19.01
CA LEU A 14 21.42 22.70 -18.75
C LEU A 14 21.40 22.28 -17.28
N ASP A 15 21.45 23.22 -16.34
CA ASP A 15 21.43 22.91 -14.91
C ASP A 15 20.11 22.26 -14.50
N MET A 16 18.97 22.79 -14.97
CA MET A 16 17.65 22.21 -14.74
C MET A 16 17.51 20.80 -15.29
N SER A 17 18.17 20.48 -16.41
CA SER A 17 18.16 19.12 -16.98
C SER A 17 18.90 18.09 -16.13
N ARG A 18 19.74 18.55 -15.19
CA ARG A 18 20.54 17.70 -14.31
C ARG A 18 19.97 17.61 -12.90
N CYS A 19 18.96 18.41 -12.57
CA CYS A 19 18.35 18.41 -11.26
C CYS A 19 17.61 17.09 -10.99
N THR A 20 17.86 16.52 -9.83
CA THR A 20 17.28 15.27 -9.31
C THR A 20 16.40 15.50 -8.07
N SER A 21 16.36 16.74 -7.57
CA SER A 21 15.55 17.12 -6.41
C SER A 21 14.91 18.50 -6.57
N LEU A 22 13.85 18.76 -5.79
CA LEU A 22 13.22 20.08 -5.73
C LEU A 22 14.16 21.16 -5.16
N ALA A 23 15.11 20.77 -4.30
CA ALA A 23 16.12 21.67 -3.75
C ALA A 23 17.07 22.12 -4.85
N GLU A 24 17.59 21.19 -5.65
CA GLU A 24 18.47 21.51 -6.78
C GLU A 24 17.79 22.41 -7.82
N VAL A 25 16.49 22.22 -8.08
CA VAL A 25 15.71 23.13 -8.94
C VAL A 25 15.64 24.54 -8.34
N ALA A 26 15.44 24.67 -7.03
CA ALA A 26 15.40 25.95 -6.35
C ALA A 26 16.78 26.63 -6.32
N ASP A 27 17.84 25.87 -6.04
CA ASP A 27 19.22 26.36 -6.00
C ASP A 27 19.70 26.80 -7.40
N SER A 28 19.39 26.01 -8.44
CA SER A 28 19.68 26.36 -9.83
C SER A 28 19.03 27.68 -10.25
N LEU A 29 17.84 27.99 -9.74
CA LEU A 29 17.21 29.30 -9.93
C LEU A 29 17.89 30.40 -9.11
N ALA A 30 18.14 30.15 -7.82
CA ALA A 30 18.69 31.12 -6.88
C ALA A 30 20.11 31.57 -7.23
N GLU A 31 21.00 30.61 -7.49
CA GLU A 31 22.41 30.82 -7.82
C GLU A 31 22.62 31.13 -9.31
N GLY A 32 21.59 30.87 -10.11
CA GLY A 32 21.60 31.00 -11.55
C GLY A 32 21.32 32.42 -12.06
N PRO A 33 20.74 32.53 -13.26
CA PRO A 33 20.73 33.77 -14.02
C PRO A 33 19.64 34.79 -13.64
N LEU A 34 18.86 34.59 -12.57
CA LEU A 34 17.71 35.47 -12.25
C LEU A 34 18.06 36.98 -12.29
N PRO A 35 19.19 37.47 -11.72
CA PRO A 35 19.60 38.86 -11.88
C PRO A 35 19.88 39.26 -13.33
N ARG A 36 20.56 38.36 -14.08
CA ARG A 36 20.93 38.58 -15.49
C ARG A 36 19.71 38.57 -16.42
N LEU A 37 18.59 38.06 -15.94
CA LEU A 37 17.29 38.01 -16.61
C LEU A 37 16.36 39.15 -16.20
N GLY A 38 16.81 40.03 -15.29
CA GLY A 38 16.01 41.15 -14.78
C GLY A 38 14.88 40.72 -13.83
N VAL A 39 15.06 39.59 -13.15
CA VAL A 39 14.13 39.09 -12.13
C VAL A 39 14.64 39.51 -10.75
N ASP A 40 13.92 40.42 -10.10
CA ASP A 40 14.31 40.96 -8.79
C ASP A 40 13.71 40.16 -7.64
N ARG A 41 12.52 39.58 -7.84
CA ARG A 41 11.84 38.73 -6.87
C ARG A 41 11.27 37.50 -7.56
N CYS A 42 11.41 36.33 -6.94
CA CYS A 42 10.92 35.07 -7.46
C CYS A 42 10.53 34.12 -6.32
N PHE A 43 9.36 33.53 -6.41
CA PHE A 43 8.82 32.57 -5.46
C PHE A 43 8.31 31.35 -6.21
N LEU A 44 8.86 30.18 -5.91
CA LEU A 44 8.46 28.91 -6.51
C LEU A 44 7.74 28.08 -5.47
N ALA A 45 6.54 27.62 -5.77
CA ALA A 45 5.77 26.74 -4.91
C ALA A 45 5.34 25.48 -5.66
N VAL A 46 5.34 24.35 -4.97
CA VAL A 46 4.85 23.07 -5.48
C VAL A 46 3.62 22.62 -4.72
N TYR A 47 2.72 21.90 -5.39
CA TYR A 47 1.56 21.35 -4.71
C TYR A 47 1.94 20.11 -3.91
N THR A 48 1.41 20.02 -2.69
CA THR A 48 1.69 18.92 -1.77
C THR A 48 0.70 17.77 -1.92
N ASP A 49 -0.50 18.08 -2.40
CA ASP A 49 -1.56 17.10 -2.57
C ASP A 49 -1.64 16.67 -4.03
N ASP A 50 -1.42 15.39 -4.29
CA ASP A 50 -1.87 14.77 -5.53
C ASP A 50 -3.34 14.37 -5.34
N PRO A 51 -4.31 15.05 -6.00
CA PRO A 51 -5.72 14.71 -5.86
C PRO A 51 -6.06 13.29 -6.36
N LEU A 52 -5.13 12.60 -7.05
CA LEU A 52 -5.25 11.20 -7.46
C LEU A 52 -4.63 10.20 -6.47
N SER A 53 -3.89 10.67 -5.46
CA SER A 53 -3.25 9.83 -4.45
C SER A 53 -4.06 9.70 -3.15
N ARG A 54 -5.29 10.22 -3.08
CA ARG A 54 -6.19 9.95 -1.96
C ARG A 54 -6.44 8.43 -1.91
N PRO A 55 -6.12 7.72 -0.81
CA PRO A 55 -6.56 6.35 -0.66
C PRO A 55 -8.09 6.36 -0.77
N ALA A 56 -8.65 5.49 -1.62
CA ALA A 56 -10.08 5.21 -1.56
C ALA A 56 -10.37 4.81 -0.11
N HIS A 57 -11.15 5.63 0.59
CA HIS A 57 -11.48 5.42 1.99
C HIS A 57 -11.85 3.95 2.20
N SER A 58 -11.00 3.22 2.92
CA SER A 58 -11.39 1.97 3.55
C SER A 58 -12.54 2.32 4.49
N GLY A 59 -13.72 1.77 4.21
CA GLY A 59 -14.90 1.99 5.02
C GLY A 59 -14.61 1.63 6.46
N ASP A 60 -14.59 2.66 7.32
CA ASP A 60 -14.77 2.49 8.73
C ASP A 60 -15.62 3.66 9.24
N ASP A 61 -16.73 3.28 9.87
CA ASP A 61 -17.75 4.16 10.41
C ASP A 61 -17.21 4.84 11.67
N SER A 62 -17.12 6.17 11.67
CA SER A 62 -17.49 6.99 12.84
C SER A 62 -17.59 8.49 12.50
N PRO A 63 -18.44 9.25 13.22
CA PRO A 63 -19.02 10.50 12.73
C PRO A 63 -18.38 11.76 13.32
N GLU A 64 -18.17 12.79 12.48
CA GLU A 64 -18.70 14.15 12.64
C GLU A 64 -18.10 15.07 11.54
N PRO A 65 -18.91 15.80 10.76
CA PRO A 65 -18.41 16.74 9.77
C PRO A 65 -18.06 18.07 10.47
N GLY A 66 -16.77 18.29 10.71
CA GLY A 66 -16.24 19.62 11.00
C GLY A 66 -16.57 20.61 9.87
N PRO A 67 -16.53 21.94 10.13
CA PRO A 67 -17.07 22.94 9.23
C PRO A 67 -16.43 22.85 7.84
N ALA A 68 -17.29 22.72 6.82
CA ALA A 68 -16.90 22.70 5.42
C ALA A 68 -16.15 23.99 5.04
N ASN A 69 -14.86 23.87 4.69
CA ASN A 69 -14.20 24.52 3.55
C ASN A 69 -12.67 24.63 3.76
N ASP A 70 -11.92 23.60 3.37
CA ASP A 70 -10.61 23.80 2.72
C ASP A 70 -10.19 22.58 1.90
N ASP A 71 -11.10 22.00 1.09
CA ASP A 71 -10.82 20.96 0.07
C ASP A 71 -10.06 21.55 -1.16
N GLY A 72 -9.21 22.55 -0.94
CA GLY A 72 -8.41 23.24 -1.95
C GLY A 72 -7.04 22.59 -2.14
N LEU A 73 -6.44 22.76 -3.32
CA LEU A 73 -5.03 22.40 -3.53
C LEU A 73 -4.15 23.15 -2.51
N ARG A 74 -3.28 22.42 -1.85
CA ARG A 74 -2.28 22.99 -0.95
C ARG A 74 -0.92 23.09 -1.61
N ALA A 75 -0.20 24.15 -1.28
CA ALA A 75 1.11 24.45 -1.80
C ALA A 75 2.12 24.56 -0.66
N ARG A 76 3.37 24.24 -1.00
CA ARG A 76 4.54 24.48 -0.17
C ARG A 76 5.53 25.30 -0.98
N LEU A 77 6.07 26.34 -0.37
CA LEU A 77 7.10 27.16 -0.98
C LEU A 77 8.42 26.36 -1.02
N ILE A 78 9.13 26.43 -2.14
CA ILE A 78 10.45 25.81 -2.32
C ILE A 78 11.55 26.80 -2.72
N LEU A 79 11.18 27.99 -3.20
CA LEU A 79 12.12 29.10 -3.43
C LEU A 79 11.54 30.41 -2.91
N ASN A 80 12.38 31.16 -2.21
CA ASN A 80 12.14 32.55 -1.82
C ASN A 80 13.35 33.37 -2.26
N TYR A 81 13.27 34.02 -3.41
CA TYR A 81 14.37 34.80 -3.97
C TYR A 81 14.01 36.28 -4.01
N ARG A 82 14.87 37.13 -3.44
CA ARG A 82 14.66 38.58 -3.37
C ARG A 82 15.99 39.31 -3.49
N HIS A 83 16.05 40.29 -4.39
CA HIS A 83 17.15 41.25 -4.52
C HIS A 83 18.55 40.61 -4.54
N GLY A 84 18.76 39.60 -5.38
CA GLY A 84 20.07 38.98 -5.53
C GLY A 84 20.38 37.83 -4.57
N ALA A 85 19.49 37.52 -3.62
CA ALA A 85 19.73 36.48 -2.60
C ALA A 85 18.50 35.62 -2.31
N SER A 86 18.73 34.37 -1.91
CA SER A 86 17.70 33.49 -1.36
C SER A 86 17.41 33.81 0.10
N GLY A 87 16.15 34.05 0.42
CA GLY A 87 15.63 34.14 1.77
C GLY A 87 15.23 32.76 2.33
N PRO A 88 14.84 32.70 3.62
CA PRO A 88 14.41 31.46 4.24
C PRO A 88 13.12 30.93 3.58
N VAL A 89 13.07 29.60 3.41
CA VAL A 89 11.90 28.88 2.92
C VAL A 89 11.28 28.13 4.10
N SER A 90 10.02 28.45 4.42
CA SER A 90 9.26 27.78 5.49
C SER A 90 8.76 26.41 5.02
N SER A 91 8.67 25.45 5.95
CA SER A 91 7.98 24.16 5.74
C SER A 91 6.45 24.26 5.82
N GLU A 92 5.91 25.47 6.06
CA GLU A 92 4.47 25.75 6.07
C GLU A 92 3.79 25.29 4.77
N VAL A 93 2.73 24.49 4.94
CA VAL A 93 1.81 24.13 3.87
C VAL A 93 0.60 25.05 3.97
N TYR A 94 0.24 25.70 2.86
CA TYR A 94 -0.80 26.73 2.83
C TYR A 94 -1.76 26.51 1.66
N PRO A 95 -3.03 26.95 1.77
CA PRO A 95 -3.98 26.85 0.67
C PRO A 95 -3.53 27.73 -0.52
N ILE A 96 -3.64 27.20 -1.74
CA ILE A 96 -3.21 27.90 -2.98
C ILE A 96 -3.79 29.31 -3.11
N GLY A 97 -5.01 29.55 -2.59
CA GLY A 97 -5.66 30.86 -2.63
C GLY A 97 -4.88 31.97 -1.94
N ARG A 98 -3.95 31.64 -1.03
CA ARG A 98 -3.05 32.59 -0.38
C ARG A 98 -1.83 32.95 -1.22
N LEU A 99 -1.46 32.15 -2.22
CA LEU A 99 -0.30 32.30 -3.11
C LEU A 99 1.09 32.31 -2.44
N LEU A 100 1.23 32.73 -1.18
CA LEU A 100 2.46 32.70 -0.41
C LEU A 100 2.17 32.28 1.05
N PRO A 101 3.18 31.78 1.79
CA PRO A 101 3.07 31.54 3.22
C PRO A 101 2.70 32.80 4.01
N THR A 102 2.20 32.63 5.24
CA THR A 102 1.73 33.74 6.07
C THR A 102 2.82 34.81 6.28
N ALA A 103 4.08 34.39 6.45
CA ALA A 103 5.21 35.29 6.65
C ALA A 103 5.58 36.16 5.43
N LEU A 104 5.11 35.82 4.22
CA LEU A 104 5.46 36.49 2.97
C LEU A 104 4.26 37.19 2.31
N GLN A 105 3.12 37.28 2.98
CA GLN A 105 1.91 37.91 2.42
C GLN A 105 2.13 39.37 2.00
N GLY A 106 2.94 40.14 2.75
CA GLY A 106 3.26 41.53 2.42
C GLY A 106 4.00 41.70 1.09
N GLU A 107 4.67 40.65 0.58
CA GLU A 107 5.34 40.70 -0.73
C GLU A 107 4.34 40.87 -1.88
N LEU A 108 3.12 40.34 -1.74
CA LEU A 108 2.05 40.46 -2.76
C LEU A 108 1.55 41.91 -2.91
N GLU A 109 1.72 42.75 -1.89
CA GLU A 109 1.30 44.15 -1.90
C GLU A 109 2.37 45.08 -2.48
N SER A 110 3.62 44.62 -2.51
CA SER A 110 4.76 45.35 -3.06
C SER A 110 4.93 45.03 -4.54
N GLY A 111 4.71 45.99 -5.41
CA GLY A 111 5.02 45.88 -6.85
C GLY A 111 4.06 44.99 -7.65
N VAL A 112 4.60 44.40 -8.73
CA VAL A 112 3.83 43.60 -9.70
C VAL A 112 4.46 42.21 -9.85
N LEU A 113 3.70 41.19 -9.48
CA LEU A 113 4.11 39.79 -9.65
C LEU A 113 3.36 39.13 -10.81
N VAL A 114 4.11 38.45 -11.66
CA VAL A 114 3.58 37.57 -12.69
C VAL A 114 3.36 36.20 -12.07
N PHE A 115 2.11 35.75 -12.07
CA PHE A 115 1.75 34.39 -11.71
C PHE A 115 1.79 33.50 -12.94
N GLN A 116 2.49 32.38 -12.83
CA GLN A 116 2.58 31.39 -13.88
C GLN A 116 2.39 29.98 -13.30
N PRO A 117 1.34 29.25 -13.73
CA PRO A 117 1.11 27.89 -13.28
C PRO A 117 2.12 26.93 -13.91
N LEU A 118 2.57 25.97 -13.12
CA LEU A 118 3.49 24.91 -13.54
C LEU A 118 2.71 23.60 -13.68
N ARG A 119 2.85 22.96 -14.84
CA ARG A 119 2.11 21.77 -15.23
C ARG A 119 3.00 20.85 -16.06
N ALA A 120 2.84 19.55 -15.88
CA ALA A 120 3.35 18.55 -16.80
C ALA A 120 2.21 17.63 -17.22
N SER A 121 1.98 17.51 -18.53
CA SER A 121 0.83 16.79 -19.09
C SER A 121 -0.48 17.31 -18.45
N ASP A 122 -1.30 16.42 -17.86
CA ASP A 122 -2.56 16.78 -17.19
C ASP A 122 -2.42 17.13 -15.70
N ARG A 123 -1.20 17.07 -15.15
CA ARG A 123 -0.94 17.31 -13.72
C ARG A 123 -0.52 18.75 -13.47
N GLU A 124 -1.16 19.41 -12.50
CA GLU A 124 -0.67 20.68 -11.97
C GLU A 124 0.41 20.39 -10.92
N LEU A 125 1.60 20.97 -11.11
CA LEU A 125 2.77 20.70 -10.27
C LEU A 125 2.96 21.80 -9.22
N GLY A 126 2.50 23.00 -9.51
CA GLY A 126 2.71 24.16 -8.67
C GLY A 126 2.54 25.46 -9.45
N TYR A 127 3.25 26.49 -9.01
CA TYR A 127 3.30 27.78 -9.68
C TYR A 127 4.59 28.52 -9.33
N ILE A 128 4.92 29.49 -10.17
CA ILE A 128 5.97 30.47 -9.93
C ILE A 128 5.36 31.88 -9.94
N LEU A 129 5.80 32.70 -9.00
CA LEU A 129 5.51 34.13 -8.90
C LEU A 129 6.82 34.87 -9.09
N PHE A 130 6.88 35.87 -9.97
CA PHE A 130 8.10 36.66 -10.09
C PHE A 130 7.84 38.09 -10.57
N GLU A 131 8.70 39.00 -10.17
CA GLU A 131 8.74 40.37 -10.65
C GLU A 131 9.82 40.50 -11.71
N GLN A 132 9.47 41.11 -12.85
CA GLN A 132 10.42 41.38 -13.93
C GLN A 132 10.55 42.89 -14.13
N SER A 133 11.73 43.43 -13.85
CA SER A 133 11.98 44.88 -13.90
C SER A 133 12.26 45.36 -15.32
N HIS A 134 13.12 44.66 -16.07
CA HIS A 134 13.43 44.98 -17.47
C HIS A 134 13.76 43.71 -18.27
N GLY A 135 13.10 43.48 -19.42
CA GLY A 135 13.45 42.36 -20.30
C GLY A 135 12.39 42.03 -21.36
N PRO A 136 12.74 41.26 -22.40
CA PRO A 136 11.79 40.79 -23.39
C PRO A 136 10.80 39.77 -22.78
N SER A 137 9.55 39.79 -23.24
CA SER A 137 8.46 38.87 -22.88
C SER A 137 8.78 37.37 -23.10
N GLN A 138 9.86 37.07 -23.81
CA GLN A 138 10.38 35.71 -24.01
C GLN A 138 10.89 35.05 -22.72
N VAL A 139 11.27 35.83 -21.70
CA VAL A 139 11.79 35.28 -20.42
C VAL A 139 10.76 34.43 -19.70
N THR A 140 9.52 34.90 -19.69
CA THR A 140 8.34 34.24 -19.12
C THR A 140 8.11 32.85 -19.70
N GLU A 141 8.34 32.64 -21.00
CA GLU A 141 7.91 31.42 -21.70
C GLU A 141 8.94 30.29 -21.57
N TRP A 142 10.23 30.59 -21.62
CA TRP A 142 11.26 29.56 -21.43
C TRP A 142 11.36 29.11 -19.97
N LEU A 143 11.26 30.03 -19.01
CA LEU A 143 11.32 29.70 -17.58
C LEU A 143 10.20 28.73 -17.20
N ARG A 144 8.99 28.98 -17.72
CA ARG A 144 7.86 28.06 -17.64
C ARG A 144 8.18 26.69 -18.22
N THR A 145 8.77 26.66 -19.41
CA THR A 145 9.00 25.44 -20.17
C THR A 145 10.03 24.55 -19.47
N ASP A 146 11.14 25.12 -19.02
CA ASP A 146 12.19 24.38 -18.34
C ASP A 146 11.76 23.93 -16.94
N LEU A 147 11.04 24.77 -16.18
CA LEU A 147 10.43 24.36 -14.91
C LEU A 147 9.42 23.24 -15.06
N ASN A 148 8.53 23.33 -16.06
CA ASN A 148 7.56 22.28 -16.34
C ASN A 148 8.24 20.97 -16.71
N ARG A 149 9.33 21.01 -17.48
CA ARG A 149 10.12 19.84 -17.83
C ARG A 149 10.80 19.24 -16.60
N ALA A 150 11.56 20.05 -15.85
CA ALA A 150 12.32 19.59 -14.69
C ALA A 150 11.40 19.02 -13.60
N LEU A 151 10.41 19.80 -13.16
CA LEU A 151 9.44 19.32 -12.18
C LEU A 151 8.63 18.13 -12.70
N GLY A 152 8.26 18.12 -13.99
CA GLY A 152 7.55 17.01 -14.62
C GLY A 152 8.31 15.69 -14.55
N VAL A 153 9.62 15.71 -14.84
CA VAL A 153 10.50 14.54 -14.72
C VAL A 153 10.60 14.08 -13.26
N LEU A 154 10.86 15.00 -12.33
CA LEU A 154 11.00 14.67 -10.90
C LEU A 154 9.74 14.02 -10.32
N PHE A 155 8.58 14.63 -10.54
CA PHE A 155 7.32 14.09 -10.02
C PHE A 155 6.92 12.77 -10.69
N SER A 156 7.30 12.55 -11.96
CA SER A 156 7.06 11.29 -12.65
C SER A 156 7.94 10.16 -12.08
N MET A 157 9.23 10.44 -11.87
CA MET A 157 10.16 9.48 -11.25
C MET A 157 9.72 9.11 -9.83
N GLN A 158 9.30 10.09 -9.03
CA GLN A 158 8.80 9.85 -7.68
C GLN A 158 7.51 9.01 -7.70
N ALA A 159 6.57 9.31 -8.60
CA ALA A 159 5.33 8.53 -8.74
C ALA A 159 5.60 7.09 -9.16
N GLN A 160 6.57 6.87 -10.06
CA GLN A 160 6.97 5.54 -10.49
C GLN A 160 7.60 4.74 -9.34
N ALA A 161 8.53 5.34 -8.59
CA ALA A 161 9.16 4.69 -7.44
C ALA A 161 8.12 4.28 -6.38
N GLN A 162 7.15 5.16 -6.08
CA GLN A 162 6.06 4.85 -5.16
C GLN A 162 5.13 3.75 -5.68
N ALA A 163 4.84 3.73 -6.99
CA ALA A 163 4.03 2.68 -7.60
C ALA A 163 4.73 1.31 -7.55
N GLU A 164 6.04 1.29 -7.81
CA GLU A 164 6.86 0.09 -7.72
C GLU A 164 6.91 -0.45 -6.29
N GLU A 165 7.13 0.41 -5.29
CA GLU A 165 7.11 0.03 -3.89
C GLU A 165 5.75 -0.56 -3.48
N ARG A 166 4.63 0.08 -3.88
CA ARG A 166 3.28 -0.44 -3.62
C ARG A 166 3.05 -1.80 -4.28
N LEU A 167 3.53 -1.98 -5.50
CA LEU A 167 3.42 -3.25 -6.21
C LEU A 167 4.22 -4.35 -5.49
N GLN A 168 5.45 -4.05 -5.07
CA GLN A 168 6.28 -4.99 -4.31
C GLN A 168 5.62 -5.38 -2.99
N GLN A 169 5.10 -4.40 -2.23
CA GLN A 169 4.37 -4.67 -0.99
C GLN A 169 3.14 -5.56 -1.22
N ALA A 170 2.37 -5.29 -2.28
CA ALA A 170 1.20 -6.09 -2.64
C ALA A 170 1.59 -7.53 -3.01
N ILE A 171 2.66 -7.70 -3.80
CA ILE A 171 3.19 -9.03 -4.16
C ILE A 171 3.64 -9.79 -2.90
N SER A 172 4.40 -9.15 -2.01
CA SER A 172 4.86 -9.77 -0.77
C SER A 172 3.71 -10.20 0.13
N GLU A 173 2.68 -9.36 0.29
CA GLU A 173 1.52 -9.70 1.11
C GLU A 173 0.68 -10.83 0.48
N LEU A 174 0.49 -10.81 -0.85
CA LEU A 174 -0.18 -11.90 -1.57
C LEU A 174 0.59 -13.20 -1.42
N HIS A 175 1.92 -13.17 -1.57
CA HIS A 175 2.77 -14.34 -1.38
C HIS A 175 2.65 -14.87 0.05
N ARG A 176 2.76 -14.00 1.06
CA ARG A 176 2.65 -14.39 2.48
C ARG A 176 1.32 -15.09 2.77
N ARG A 177 0.20 -14.55 2.26
CA ARG A 177 -1.13 -15.17 2.40
C ARG A 177 -1.23 -16.50 1.68
N ALA A 178 -0.70 -16.57 0.45
CA ALA A 178 -0.70 -17.80 -0.34
C ALA A 178 0.14 -18.92 0.29
N MET A 179 1.14 -18.57 1.10
CA MET A 179 2.08 -19.50 1.74
C MET A 179 1.76 -19.80 3.22
N SER A 180 0.67 -19.25 3.76
CA SER A 180 0.26 -19.46 5.14
C SER A 180 -1.08 -20.20 5.24
N ASP A 181 -1.27 -20.97 6.31
CA ASP A 181 -2.55 -21.57 6.65
C ASP A 181 -3.49 -20.53 7.29
N GLY A 182 -4.74 -20.46 6.81
CA GLY A 182 -5.70 -19.45 7.24
C GLY A 182 -6.13 -19.54 8.70
N LEU A 183 -6.11 -20.74 9.30
CA LEU A 183 -6.53 -20.95 10.69
C LEU A 183 -5.41 -20.68 11.70
N THR A 184 -4.24 -21.25 11.42
CA THR A 184 -3.11 -21.34 12.36
C THR A 184 -2.02 -20.31 12.09
N GLN A 185 -2.03 -19.67 10.92
CA GLN A 185 -0.99 -18.74 10.44
C GLN A 185 0.42 -19.36 10.34
N LEU A 186 0.55 -20.68 10.46
CA LEU A 186 1.78 -21.40 10.11
C LEU A 186 1.96 -21.44 8.60
N ALA A 187 3.14 -21.88 8.15
CA ALA A 187 3.33 -22.23 6.75
C ALA A 187 2.28 -23.28 6.33
N ASN A 188 1.79 -23.19 5.10
CA ASN A 188 0.97 -24.23 4.53
C ASN A 188 1.84 -25.26 3.79
N ARG A 189 1.20 -26.32 3.30
CA ARG A 189 1.87 -27.36 2.53
C ARG A 189 2.70 -26.80 1.37
N ALA A 190 2.16 -25.87 0.58
CA ALA A 190 2.86 -25.29 -0.57
C ALA A 190 4.20 -24.63 -0.17
N HIS A 191 4.19 -23.89 0.93
CA HIS A 191 5.41 -23.26 1.46
C HIS A 191 6.40 -24.31 1.99
N LEU A 192 5.91 -25.37 2.64
CA LEU A 192 6.79 -26.48 3.02
C LEU A 192 7.49 -27.10 1.81
N GLU A 193 6.79 -27.31 0.69
CA GLU A 193 7.37 -27.90 -0.53
C GLU A 193 8.54 -27.05 -1.05
N GLU A 194 8.32 -25.73 -1.14
CA GLU A 194 9.32 -24.76 -1.58
C GLU A 194 10.51 -24.70 -0.62
N HIS A 195 10.23 -24.60 0.69
CA HIS A 195 11.27 -24.53 1.71
C HIS A 195 12.14 -25.78 1.74
N LEU A 196 11.54 -26.97 1.67
CA LEU A 196 12.28 -28.22 1.63
C LEU A 196 13.17 -28.30 0.38
N ALA A 197 12.69 -27.87 -0.79
CA ALA A 197 13.51 -27.83 -2.00
C ALA A 197 14.75 -26.93 -1.84
N ILE A 198 14.57 -25.74 -1.26
CA ILE A 198 15.65 -24.77 -1.02
C ILE A 198 16.66 -25.33 0.00
N GLN A 199 16.18 -25.77 1.16
CA GLN A 199 17.04 -26.22 2.26
C GLN A 199 17.76 -27.52 1.91
N TRP A 200 17.11 -28.46 1.21
CA TRP A 200 17.75 -29.70 0.76
C TRP A 200 18.92 -29.42 -0.18
N GLY A 201 18.74 -28.49 -1.13
CA GLY A 201 19.82 -28.04 -2.01
C GLY A 201 20.95 -27.32 -1.28
N ALA A 202 20.64 -26.53 -0.25
CA ALA A 202 21.65 -25.86 0.57
C ALA A 202 22.47 -26.85 1.41
N LEU A 203 21.81 -27.82 2.06
CA LEU A 203 22.45 -28.85 2.86
C LEU A 203 23.31 -29.79 2.02
N ALA A 204 22.93 -30.04 0.76
CA ALA A 204 23.73 -30.86 -0.16
C ALA A 204 25.12 -30.26 -0.41
N ARG A 205 25.22 -28.92 -0.42
CA ARG A 205 26.50 -28.21 -0.58
C ARG A 205 27.30 -28.11 0.72
N ALA A 206 26.61 -28.12 1.85
CA ALA A 206 27.21 -27.94 3.18
C ALA A 206 27.50 -29.25 3.93
N ASP A 207 27.21 -30.41 3.33
CA ASP A 207 27.23 -31.73 3.98
C ASP A 207 26.43 -31.76 5.29
N GLY A 208 25.25 -31.12 5.26
CA GLY A 208 24.38 -30.94 6.41
C GLY A 208 23.24 -31.95 6.48
N GLU A 209 22.69 -32.11 7.68
CA GLU A 209 21.52 -32.97 7.95
C GLU A 209 20.22 -32.17 7.93
N LEU A 210 19.11 -32.79 7.52
CA LEU A 210 17.77 -32.27 7.73
C LEU A 210 17.03 -33.19 8.69
N ALA A 211 16.46 -32.63 9.76
CA ALA A 211 15.49 -33.33 10.58
C ALA A 211 14.06 -32.87 10.25
N LEU A 212 13.16 -33.83 10.06
CA LEU A 212 11.73 -33.61 9.87
C LEU A 212 10.97 -34.27 11.01
N LEU A 213 10.07 -33.50 11.64
CA LEU A 213 9.13 -34.00 12.62
C LEU A 213 7.73 -33.97 12.01
N MET A 214 7.09 -35.13 11.92
CA MET A 214 5.65 -35.24 11.64
C MET A 214 4.90 -35.30 12.97
N VAL A 215 3.91 -34.44 13.13
CA VAL A 215 3.18 -34.22 14.39
C VAL A 215 1.69 -34.35 14.12
N ASP A 216 0.98 -35.10 14.95
CA ASP A 216 -0.47 -35.21 14.89
C ASP A 216 -1.11 -35.10 16.27
N VAL A 217 -2.25 -34.43 16.32
CA VAL A 217 -3.01 -34.20 17.55
C VAL A 217 -3.80 -35.45 17.93
N ASP A 218 -3.49 -36.01 19.10
CA ASP A 218 -4.05 -37.28 19.53
C ASP A 218 -5.57 -37.18 19.77
N LEU A 219 -6.31 -38.10 19.13
CA LEU A 219 -7.77 -38.23 19.29
C LEU A 219 -8.53 -36.93 18.95
N PHE A 220 -8.05 -36.15 17.97
CA PHE A 220 -8.67 -34.86 17.62
C PHE A 220 -10.10 -34.98 17.10
N LYS A 221 -10.44 -36.06 16.38
CA LYS A 221 -11.83 -36.37 16.03
C LYS A 221 -12.73 -36.46 17.28
N ALA A 222 -12.31 -37.23 18.29
CA ALA A 222 -13.07 -37.37 19.54
C ALA A 222 -13.16 -36.05 20.32
N TYR A 223 -12.11 -35.22 20.24
CA TYR A 223 -12.13 -33.85 20.78
C TYR A 223 -13.22 -33.01 20.10
N ASN A 224 -13.26 -33.00 18.77
CA ASN A 224 -14.26 -32.26 17.99
C ASN A 224 -15.68 -32.77 18.23
N ASP A 225 -15.86 -34.09 18.31
CA ASP A 225 -17.16 -34.70 18.57
C ASP A 225 -17.69 -34.33 19.98
N HIS A 226 -16.80 -34.09 20.94
CA HIS A 226 -17.17 -33.71 22.31
C HIS A 226 -17.34 -32.19 22.51
N TYR A 227 -16.40 -31.37 22.01
CA TYR A 227 -16.38 -29.90 22.25
C TYR A 227 -16.90 -29.06 21.08
N GLY A 228 -17.13 -29.67 19.92
CA GLY A 228 -17.49 -28.99 18.68
C GLY A 228 -16.30 -28.39 17.94
N HIS A 229 -16.47 -28.19 16.63
CA HIS A 229 -15.40 -27.72 15.73
C HIS A 229 -14.79 -26.37 16.11
N LEU A 230 -15.57 -25.42 16.67
CA LEU A 230 -15.01 -24.13 17.09
C LEU A 230 -13.95 -24.27 18.18
N LYS A 231 -14.17 -25.19 19.13
CA LYS A 231 -13.19 -25.51 20.18
C LYS A 231 -12.02 -26.33 19.62
N GLY A 232 -12.26 -27.14 18.60
CA GLY A 232 -11.21 -27.79 17.82
C GLY A 232 -10.26 -26.79 17.16
N ASP A 233 -10.83 -25.80 16.48
CA ASP A 233 -10.08 -24.72 15.83
C ASP A 233 -9.24 -23.92 16.84
N GLU A 234 -9.78 -23.64 18.02
CA GLU A 234 -9.04 -23.02 19.12
C GLU A 234 -7.87 -23.91 19.59
N ALA A 235 -8.09 -25.22 19.78
CA ALA A 235 -7.04 -26.15 20.14
C ALA A 235 -5.93 -26.21 19.07
N LEU A 236 -6.28 -26.24 17.77
CA LEU A 236 -5.29 -26.22 16.68
C LEU A 236 -4.48 -24.93 16.66
N ARG A 237 -5.08 -23.77 16.94
CA ARG A 237 -4.33 -22.51 17.06
C ARG A 237 -3.32 -22.55 18.22
N ILE A 238 -3.70 -23.14 19.34
CA ILE A 238 -2.80 -23.27 20.51
C ILE A 238 -1.66 -24.23 20.18
N VAL A 239 -1.96 -25.40 19.61
CA VAL A 239 -0.93 -26.37 19.15
C VAL A 239 0.05 -25.71 18.19
N ALA A 240 -0.47 -24.98 17.20
CA ALA A 240 0.33 -24.24 16.23
C ALA A 240 1.22 -23.18 16.88
N HIS A 241 0.70 -22.42 17.85
CA HIS A 241 1.47 -21.42 18.59
C HIS A 241 2.68 -22.05 19.30
N TYR A 242 2.48 -23.18 20.00
CA TYR A 242 3.58 -23.87 20.67
C TYR A 242 4.57 -24.52 19.69
N LEU A 243 4.09 -25.02 18.56
CA LEU A 243 4.96 -25.56 17.52
C LEU A 243 5.82 -24.48 16.86
N ALA A 244 5.24 -23.31 16.56
CA ALA A 244 5.98 -22.15 16.07
C ALA A 244 7.06 -21.71 17.07
N GLY A 245 6.75 -21.68 18.37
CA GLY A 245 7.74 -21.39 19.42
C GLY A 245 8.84 -22.44 19.56
N ALA A 246 8.66 -23.64 18.99
CA ALA A 246 9.69 -24.68 18.96
C ALA A 246 10.71 -24.46 17.82
N ALA A 247 10.31 -23.81 16.72
CA ALA A 247 11.16 -23.35 15.63
C ALA A 247 11.97 -22.12 16.10
N ARG A 248 13.28 -22.26 16.29
CA ARG A 248 14.10 -21.21 16.93
C ARG A 248 15.04 -20.52 15.97
N TYR A 249 15.41 -21.18 14.87
CA TYR A 249 16.35 -20.64 13.91
C TYR A 249 15.61 -20.07 12.68
N PRO A 250 16.20 -19.08 11.98
CA PRO A 250 15.57 -18.48 10.79
C PRO A 250 15.22 -19.49 9.69
N GLN A 251 15.95 -20.60 9.60
CA GLN A 251 15.72 -21.67 8.64
C GLN A 251 14.76 -22.77 9.12
N ASP A 252 14.35 -22.76 10.40
CA ASP A 252 13.35 -23.70 10.90
C ASP A 252 11.97 -23.31 10.34
N LEU A 253 11.15 -24.30 9.99
CA LEU A 253 9.80 -24.05 9.46
C LEU A 253 8.76 -24.93 10.15
N ALA A 254 7.80 -24.29 10.81
CA ALA A 254 6.57 -24.93 11.30
C ALA A 254 5.47 -24.78 10.25
N CYS A 255 4.86 -25.90 9.88
CA CYS A 255 3.87 -25.99 8.81
C CYS A 255 2.64 -26.75 9.31
N ARG A 256 1.44 -26.31 8.92
CA ARG A 256 0.24 -27.14 8.99
C ARG A 256 0.14 -27.94 7.69
N TYR A 257 0.36 -29.25 7.80
CA TYR A 257 0.45 -30.15 6.66
C TYR A 257 -0.93 -30.66 6.22
N GLY A 258 -1.80 -30.93 7.20
CA GLY A 258 -3.15 -31.46 7.00
C GLY A 258 -4.16 -30.84 7.98
N GLY A 259 -5.29 -31.51 8.18
CA GLY A 259 -6.35 -31.03 9.07
C GLY A 259 -5.87 -30.86 10.52
N GLU A 260 -5.29 -31.92 11.08
CA GLU A 260 -4.75 -31.99 12.44
C GLU A 260 -3.25 -32.35 12.47
N GLU A 261 -2.62 -32.34 11.30
CA GLU A 261 -1.23 -32.75 11.06
C GLU A 261 -0.35 -31.54 10.84
N PHE A 262 0.82 -31.55 11.48
CA PHE A 262 1.81 -30.50 11.42
C PHE A 262 3.19 -31.08 11.12
N VAL A 263 4.03 -30.25 10.50
CA VAL A 263 5.43 -30.57 10.22
C VAL A 263 6.32 -29.51 10.83
N LEU A 264 7.41 -29.93 11.46
CA LEU A 264 8.51 -29.05 11.83
C LEU A 264 9.77 -29.49 11.09
N ALA A 265 10.26 -28.64 10.20
CA ALA A 265 11.50 -28.84 9.47
C ALA A 265 12.65 -28.10 10.17
N LEU A 266 13.75 -28.81 10.43
CA LEU A 266 14.91 -28.30 11.16
C LEU A 266 16.20 -28.53 10.33
N PRO A 267 16.54 -27.62 9.40
CA PRO A 267 17.78 -27.73 8.63
C PRO A 267 19.01 -27.57 9.52
N GLY A 268 19.97 -28.49 9.38
CA GLY A 268 21.19 -28.56 10.19
C GLY A 268 21.02 -29.29 11.53
N ALA A 269 19.85 -29.84 11.83
CA ALA A 269 19.62 -30.58 13.06
C ALA A 269 19.86 -32.09 12.89
N ASN A 270 20.63 -32.66 13.82
CA ASN A 270 20.76 -34.10 13.98
C ASN A 270 19.60 -34.68 14.80
N LEU A 271 19.56 -36.01 14.94
CA LEU A 271 18.48 -36.72 15.65
C LEU A 271 18.36 -36.31 17.13
N GLY A 272 19.47 -36.09 17.82
CA GLY A 272 19.48 -35.69 19.22
C GLY A 272 18.86 -34.31 19.42
N SER A 273 19.28 -33.34 18.61
CA SER A 273 18.73 -31.98 18.61
C SER A 273 17.24 -31.99 18.26
N ALA A 274 16.83 -32.75 17.25
CA ALA A 274 15.42 -32.89 16.84
C ALA A 274 14.56 -33.48 17.97
N ARG A 275 15.04 -34.52 18.65
CA ARG A 275 14.35 -35.11 19.82
C ARG A 275 14.19 -34.10 20.96
N LEU A 276 15.21 -33.30 21.25
CA LEU A 276 15.13 -32.27 22.29
C LEU A 276 14.10 -31.18 21.94
N VAL A 277 14.04 -30.78 20.67
CA VAL A 277 13.02 -29.84 20.18
C VAL A 277 11.62 -30.42 20.33
N ALA A 278 11.42 -31.68 19.94
CA ALA A 278 10.15 -32.40 20.07
C ALA A 278 9.70 -32.51 21.53
N GLN A 279 10.60 -32.91 22.44
CA GLN A 279 10.32 -33.01 23.87
C GLN A 279 9.89 -31.67 24.47
N ARG A 280 10.66 -30.61 24.18
CA ARG A 280 10.33 -29.25 24.63
C ARG A 280 8.96 -28.80 24.13
N PHE A 281 8.63 -29.10 22.88
CA PHE A 281 7.33 -28.78 22.31
C PHE A 281 6.21 -29.52 23.06
N MET A 282 6.33 -30.85 23.25
CA MET A 282 5.34 -31.64 24.00
C MET A 282 5.16 -31.14 25.44
N GLU A 283 6.25 -30.85 26.15
CA GLU A 283 6.21 -30.30 27.51
C GLU A 283 5.53 -28.93 27.58
N SER A 284 5.75 -28.09 26.57
CA SER A 284 5.15 -26.75 26.51
C SER A 284 3.66 -26.83 26.19
N LEU A 285 3.26 -27.73 25.29
CA LEU A 285 1.86 -28.00 24.98
C LEU A 285 1.12 -28.60 26.20
N ALA A 286 1.74 -29.56 26.89
CA ALA A 286 1.16 -30.14 28.11
C ALA A 286 0.92 -29.08 29.19
N ARG A 287 1.85 -28.11 29.33
CA ARG A 287 1.71 -26.96 30.25
C ARG A 287 0.58 -26.00 29.87
N ALA A 288 0.15 -25.98 28.61
CA ALA A 288 -1.03 -25.23 28.19
C ALA A 288 -2.34 -25.79 28.78
N ALA A 289 -2.32 -27.05 29.25
CA ALA A 289 -3.41 -27.71 29.96
C ALA A 289 -4.77 -27.63 29.25
N ILE A 290 -4.78 -27.77 27.92
CA ILE A 290 -6.00 -27.75 27.11
C ILE A 290 -6.83 -29.00 27.46
N PRO A 291 -8.03 -28.90 28.05
CA PRO A 291 -8.77 -30.07 28.53
C PRO A 291 -9.22 -30.98 27.38
N HIS A 292 -9.05 -32.30 27.54
CA HIS A 292 -9.54 -33.30 26.57
C HIS A 292 -10.30 -34.41 27.30
N ALA A 293 -11.56 -34.13 27.67
CA ALA A 293 -12.38 -35.05 28.47
C ALA A 293 -12.76 -36.36 27.75
N ALA A 294 -12.73 -36.37 26.41
CA ALA A 294 -13.00 -37.56 25.60
C ALA A 294 -11.74 -38.40 25.33
N SER A 295 -10.57 -37.97 25.82
CA SER A 295 -9.31 -38.68 25.60
C SER A 295 -9.17 -39.86 26.54
N THR A 296 -8.72 -40.99 25.98
CA THR A 296 -8.28 -42.16 26.74
C THR A 296 -6.78 -42.18 27.02
N VAL A 297 -6.05 -41.16 26.54
CA VAL A 297 -4.58 -41.06 26.63
C VAL A 297 -4.17 -40.21 27.84
N ALA A 298 -4.75 -39.02 27.95
CA ALA A 298 -4.44 -38.02 28.98
C ALA A 298 -5.62 -37.06 29.13
N PRO A 299 -5.82 -36.41 30.30
CA PRO A 299 -6.92 -35.47 30.51
C PRO A 299 -6.77 -34.15 29.74
N VAL A 300 -5.70 -34.00 28.96
CA VAL A 300 -5.35 -32.82 28.17
C VAL A 300 -5.03 -33.21 26.73
N VAL A 301 -5.05 -32.25 25.81
CA VAL A 301 -4.61 -32.45 24.42
C VAL A 301 -3.13 -32.85 24.40
N THR A 302 -2.83 -33.95 23.70
CA THR A 302 -1.47 -34.46 23.48
C THR A 302 -1.20 -34.62 21.99
N VAL A 303 0.06 -34.87 21.65
CA VAL A 303 0.50 -35.11 20.27
C VAL A 303 1.36 -36.36 20.18
N SER A 304 1.25 -37.05 19.06
CA SER A 304 2.18 -38.10 18.66
C SER A 304 3.17 -37.55 17.63
N ILE A 305 4.46 -37.82 17.81
CA ILE A 305 5.52 -37.25 16.97
C ILE A 305 6.37 -38.35 16.36
N GLY A 306 6.57 -38.30 15.04
CA GLY A 306 7.53 -39.09 14.30
C GLY A 306 8.70 -38.24 13.84
N ILE A 307 9.93 -38.69 14.04
CA ILE A 307 11.13 -37.95 13.64
C ILE A 307 11.93 -38.78 12.63
N ALA A 308 12.30 -38.16 11.51
CA ALA A 308 13.29 -38.71 10.59
C ALA A 308 14.41 -37.69 10.36
N VAL A 309 15.63 -38.19 10.21
CA VAL A 309 16.82 -37.39 9.89
C VAL A 309 17.50 -38.02 8.70
N GLY A 310 17.89 -37.20 7.73
CA GLY A 310 18.57 -37.66 6.52
C GLY A 310 19.51 -36.62 5.96
N ARG A 311 20.43 -37.08 5.12
CA ARG A 311 21.36 -36.23 4.38
C ARG A 311 21.03 -36.27 2.89
N PRO A 312 21.19 -35.15 2.16
CA PRO A 312 21.05 -35.14 0.70
C PRO A 312 21.95 -36.14 -0.03
N GLN A 313 23.09 -36.49 0.55
CA GLN A 313 24.07 -37.42 0.00
C GLN A 313 23.59 -38.88 0.03
N ASP A 314 22.62 -39.23 0.88
CA ASP A 314 22.09 -40.59 1.01
C ASP A 314 21.12 -40.96 -0.13
N ALA A 315 20.98 -40.09 -1.14
CA ALA A 315 20.05 -40.21 -2.27
C ALA A 315 18.57 -40.35 -1.88
N VAL A 316 18.24 -40.06 -0.62
CA VAL A 316 16.86 -39.94 -0.13
C VAL A 316 16.35 -38.54 -0.49
N GLY A 317 15.15 -38.41 -1.04
CA GLY A 317 14.54 -37.10 -1.26
C GLY A 317 13.95 -36.52 0.04
N PRO A 318 13.77 -35.20 0.16
CA PRO A 318 13.12 -34.60 1.34
C PRO A 318 11.70 -35.15 1.58
N TRP A 319 11.01 -35.55 0.51
CA TRP A 319 9.68 -36.17 0.59
C TRP A 319 9.71 -37.59 1.15
N THR A 320 10.65 -38.42 0.72
CA THR A 320 10.86 -39.76 1.30
C THR A 320 11.26 -39.66 2.77
N LEU A 321 12.04 -38.63 3.14
CA LEU A 321 12.34 -38.37 4.54
C LEU A 321 11.07 -38.01 5.35
N LEU A 322 10.16 -37.22 4.76
CA LEU A 322 8.88 -36.90 5.39
C LEU A 322 8.00 -38.15 5.55
N GLU A 323 7.99 -39.06 4.56
CA GLU A 323 7.30 -40.36 4.65
C GLU A 323 7.86 -41.22 5.80
N HIS A 324 9.18 -41.24 6.00
CA HIS A 324 9.78 -41.93 7.14
C HIS A 324 9.36 -41.32 8.49
N ALA A 325 9.23 -40.00 8.57
CA ALA A 325 8.73 -39.30 9.75
C ALA A 325 7.25 -39.65 10.01
N ASP A 326 6.42 -39.67 8.96
CA ASP A 326 5.01 -40.08 9.05
C ASP A 326 4.85 -41.53 9.55
N GLN A 327 5.62 -42.48 9.00
CA GLN A 327 5.62 -43.86 9.49
C GLN A 327 6.04 -43.96 10.97
N ALA A 328 7.01 -43.14 11.40
CA ALA A 328 7.40 -43.07 12.80
C ALA A 328 6.28 -42.50 13.68
N MET A 329 5.57 -41.47 13.22
CA MET A 329 4.42 -40.90 13.93
C MET A 329 3.30 -41.92 14.07
N TYR A 330 3.01 -42.69 13.01
CA TYR A 330 2.04 -43.77 13.05
C TYR A 330 2.41 -44.83 14.10
N ARG A 331 3.71 -45.19 14.22
CA ARG A 331 4.19 -46.06 15.30
C ARG A 331 3.95 -45.46 16.68
N ALA A 332 4.19 -44.15 16.87
CA ALA A 332 3.89 -43.47 18.12
C ALA A 332 2.40 -43.57 18.49
N LYS A 333 1.49 -43.38 17.51
CA LYS A 333 0.05 -43.57 17.73
C LYS A 333 -0.30 -45.01 18.12
N ALA A 334 0.30 -46.00 17.45
CA ALA A 334 0.06 -47.42 17.70
C ALA A 334 0.59 -47.88 19.07
N GLN A 335 1.67 -47.28 19.55
CA GLN A 335 2.31 -47.62 20.83
C GLN A 335 1.70 -46.90 22.04
N GLY A 336 0.53 -46.27 21.89
CA GLY A 336 -0.18 -45.63 23.01
C GLY A 336 -0.26 -44.10 22.98
N ARG A 337 0.18 -43.45 21.89
CA ARG A 337 0.11 -41.98 21.69
C ARG A 337 0.94 -41.18 22.70
N ASN A 338 0.87 -39.84 22.65
CA ASN A 338 1.60 -38.92 23.53
C ASN A 338 3.10 -39.25 23.67
N GLN A 339 3.76 -39.53 22.54
CA GLN A 339 5.16 -39.95 22.54
C GLN A 339 5.86 -39.66 21.23
N ILE A 340 7.18 -39.82 21.27
CA ILE A 340 8.08 -39.63 20.14
C ILE A 340 8.55 -41.00 19.66
N CYS A 341 8.43 -41.25 18.38
CA CYS A 341 9.07 -42.36 17.69
C CYS A 341 10.04 -41.82 16.62
N THR A 342 11.09 -42.57 16.35
CA THR A 342 12.05 -42.22 15.29
C THR A 342 11.97 -43.20 14.14
N ALA A 343 12.23 -42.73 12.93
CA ALA A 343 12.53 -43.58 11.79
C ALA A 343 13.73 -44.47 12.14
N ALA A 344 13.64 -45.77 11.83
CA ALA A 344 14.81 -46.61 11.88
C ALA A 344 15.75 -46.19 10.73
N PRO A 345 17.07 -46.15 10.93
CA PRO A 345 17.98 -46.08 9.80
C PRO A 345 17.79 -47.38 9.01
N GLU A 346 17.23 -47.30 7.80
CA GLU A 346 17.22 -48.45 6.89
C GLU A 346 18.68 -48.79 6.54
N PRO A 347 19.20 -49.97 6.93
CA PRO A 347 20.46 -50.44 6.34
C PRO A 347 20.16 -50.80 4.89
N GLY A 348 20.89 -50.17 3.96
CA GLY A 348 20.56 -50.15 2.54
C GLY A 348 20.05 -51.46 1.95
N SER A 349 18.87 -51.40 1.33
CA SER A 349 18.47 -52.30 0.26
C SER A 349 17.39 -51.66 -0.62
N SER A 350 17.82 -51.32 -1.84
CA SER A 350 17.14 -51.51 -3.14
C SER A 350 15.61 -51.35 -3.27
N GLU A 351 15.28 -50.44 -4.18
CA GLU A 351 14.05 -50.19 -4.97
C GLU A 351 12.90 -49.38 -4.35
N PRO A 352 12.48 -48.28 -5.03
CA PRO A 352 11.32 -47.50 -4.63
C PRO A 352 10.05 -48.31 -4.91
N ARG A 353 9.40 -48.79 -3.84
CA ARG A 353 8.09 -49.43 -3.95
C ARG A 353 7.04 -48.32 -4.01
N LEU A 354 6.50 -48.07 -5.21
CA LEU A 354 5.37 -47.14 -5.40
C LEU A 354 4.21 -47.49 -4.46
N PRO A 355 3.53 -46.49 -3.88
CA PRO A 355 2.43 -46.72 -2.94
C PRO A 355 1.24 -47.35 -3.65
N GLN A 356 0.77 -48.49 -3.13
CA GLN A 356 -0.53 -49.03 -3.53
C GLN A 356 -1.65 -48.38 -2.69
N PRO A 357 -2.72 -47.86 -3.31
CA PRO A 357 -3.88 -47.40 -2.58
C PRO A 357 -4.62 -48.62 -2.00
N ARG A 358 -4.96 -48.59 -0.70
CA ARG A 358 -5.81 -49.62 -0.06
C ARG A 358 -7.25 -49.10 0.08
N GLY A 359 -8.20 -49.83 -0.52
CA GLY A 359 -9.60 -49.87 -0.05
C GLY A 359 -10.70 -49.96 -1.11
N SER A 360 -10.86 -51.13 -1.75
CA SER A 360 -12.12 -51.78 -2.20
C SER A 360 -13.33 -50.93 -2.67
N GLU A 361 -13.59 -50.96 -3.98
CA GLU A 361 -14.93 -51.02 -4.61
C GLU A 361 -14.92 -52.17 -5.65
N PRO A 362 -16.05 -52.88 -5.89
CA PRO A 362 -16.09 -53.95 -6.89
C PRO A 362 -15.94 -53.37 -8.31
N ALA A 363 -15.14 -54.06 -9.12
CA ALA A 363 -14.81 -53.66 -10.49
C ALA A 363 -16.05 -53.41 -11.36
N ALA A 364 -16.13 -52.22 -11.93
CA ALA A 364 -16.98 -51.95 -13.08
C ALA A 364 -16.38 -52.57 -14.35
N ASP A 365 -17.26 -53.09 -15.19
CA ASP A 365 -17.03 -53.82 -16.44
C ASP A 365 -16.01 -53.12 -17.39
N PRO A 366 -14.97 -53.81 -17.92
CA PRO A 366 -13.93 -53.19 -18.75
C PRO A 366 -14.38 -52.74 -20.16
N ALA A 367 -15.66 -52.84 -20.50
CA ALA A 367 -16.16 -52.57 -21.86
C ALA A 367 -16.49 -51.09 -22.14
N LEU A 368 -16.24 -50.15 -21.22
CA LEU A 368 -16.67 -48.74 -21.37
C LEU A 368 -15.58 -47.73 -20.96
N TRP A 369 -14.49 -47.65 -21.72
CA TRP A 369 -13.65 -46.45 -21.81
C TRP A 369 -13.00 -46.35 -23.21
N PRO A 370 -12.91 -45.16 -23.85
CA PRO A 370 -12.56 -45.04 -25.26
C PRO A 370 -11.05 -45.16 -25.54
N LEU A 371 -10.75 -45.62 -26.77
CA LEU A 371 -9.42 -45.80 -27.37
C LEU A 371 -8.58 -44.49 -27.47
N PRO A 372 -7.25 -44.59 -27.72
CA PRO A 372 -6.34 -43.45 -27.76
C PRO A 372 -6.60 -42.52 -28.96
N LEU A 373 -6.39 -41.22 -28.75
CA LEU A 373 -6.47 -40.19 -29.79
C LEU A 373 -5.37 -40.36 -30.84
N ASP A 374 -5.80 -40.43 -32.11
CA ASP A 374 -5.00 -40.49 -33.33
C ASP A 374 -4.25 -39.16 -33.58
N PRO A 375 -2.92 -39.14 -33.81
CA PRO A 375 -2.14 -37.90 -33.96
C PRO A 375 -2.35 -37.15 -35.29
N ALA A 376 -3.34 -37.51 -36.13
CA ALA A 376 -3.55 -36.92 -37.45
C ALA A 376 -4.88 -36.15 -37.65
N SER A 377 -5.57 -35.71 -36.58
CA SER A 377 -6.81 -34.92 -36.70
C SER A 377 -6.59 -33.42 -36.45
N PRO A 378 -7.11 -32.50 -37.30
CA PRO A 378 -7.04 -31.06 -37.04
C PRO A 378 -7.87 -30.70 -35.79
N PRO A 379 -7.52 -29.64 -35.03
CA PRO A 379 -8.19 -29.33 -33.79
C PRO A 379 -9.68 -29.05 -34.03
N ALA A 380 -10.52 -29.86 -33.37
CA ALA A 380 -11.97 -29.67 -33.37
C ALA A 380 -12.32 -28.33 -32.72
N ARG A 381 -13.02 -27.47 -33.48
CA ARG A 381 -13.66 -26.27 -32.95
C ARG A 381 -14.73 -26.69 -31.94
N TRP A 382 -14.59 -26.23 -30.70
CA TRP A 382 -15.65 -26.35 -29.71
C TRP A 382 -16.90 -25.57 -30.20
N PRO A 383 -18.10 -26.16 -30.16
CA PRO A 383 -19.32 -25.41 -30.45
C PRO A 383 -19.53 -24.39 -29.32
N LEU A 384 -19.57 -23.11 -29.67
CA LEU A 384 -20.06 -22.04 -28.81
C LEU A 384 -21.50 -22.39 -28.39
N SER A 385 -21.69 -22.83 -27.15
CA SER A 385 -23.01 -22.92 -26.57
C SER A 385 -23.57 -21.50 -26.46
N ARG A 386 -24.63 -21.25 -27.22
CA ARG A 386 -25.43 -20.04 -27.16
C ARG A 386 -26.26 -20.08 -25.88
N SER A 387 -25.79 -19.40 -24.85
CA SER A 387 -26.61 -18.84 -23.77
C SER A 387 -25.78 -17.79 -23.03
N SER A 388 -25.46 -16.71 -23.74
CA SER A 388 -25.04 -15.47 -23.11
C SER A 388 -26.24 -14.90 -22.32
N PRO A 389 -26.10 -14.56 -21.03
CA PRO A 389 -26.99 -13.59 -20.45
C PRO A 389 -26.74 -12.27 -21.20
N GLN A 390 -27.77 -11.79 -21.89
CA GLN A 390 -27.80 -10.44 -22.45
C GLN A 390 -27.41 -9.44 -21.34
N PRO A 391 -26.58 -8.43 -21.63
CA PRO A 391 -26.41 -7.32 -20.71
C PRO A 391 -27.77 -6.62 -20.61
N VAL A 392 -28.41 -6.72 -19.45
CA VAL A 392 -29.49 -5.80 -19.08
C VAL A 392 -28.87 -4.42 -19.12
N GLY A 393 -29.25 -3.63 -20.12
CA GLY A 393 -28.87 -2.24 -20.24
C GLY A 393 -29.39 -1.47 -19.03
N VAL A 394 -28.55 -1.33 -18.02
CA VAL A 394 -28.75 -0.30 -17.00
C VAL A 394 -28.45 1.02 -17.70
N VAL A 395 -29.51 1.71 -18.10
CA VAL A 395 -29.45 3.13 -18.44
C VAL A 395 -29.07 3.85 -17.15
N LEU A 396 -27.77 4.05 -16.96
CA LEU A 396 -27.28 5.02 -16.00
C LEU A 396 -27.80 6.40 -16.46
N PRO A 397 -28.53 7.15 -15.61
CA PRO A 397 -28.85 8.52 -15.96
C PRO A 397 -27.53 9.25 -16.24
N ALA A 398 -27.47 9.92 -17.40
CA ALA A 398 -26.34 10.77 -17.75
C ALA A 398 -25.97 11.61 -16.53
N PRO A 399 -24.67 11.72 -16.17
CA PRO A 399 -24.28 12.62 -15.11
C PRO A 399 -24.80 13.99 -15.50
N ARG A 400 -25.81 14.49 -14.76
CA ARG A 400 -26.19 15.89 -14.84
C ARG A 400 -24.90 16.66 -14.68
N PRO A 401 -24.57 17.61 -15.57
CA PRO A 401 -23.41 18.43 -15.38
C PRO A 401 -23.64 19.22 -14.10
N HIS A 402 -23.13 18.73 -12.98
CA HIS A 402 -22.81 19.59 -11.87
C HIS A 402 -21.78 20.55 -12.44
N ARG A 403 -22.26 21.74 -12.81
CA ARG A 403 -21.44 22.91 -13.11
C ARG A 403 -20.68 23.26 -11.83
N CYS A 404 -19.66 22.47 -11.49
CA CYS A 404 -18.57 22.96 -10.70
C CYS A 404 -17.81 23.89 -11.65
N ARG A 405 -18.11 25.20 -11.57
CA ARG A 405 -17.34 26.24 -12.25
C ARG A 405 -15.92 26.28 -11.66
N ARG A 406 -15.09 25.27 -11.93
CA ARG A 406 -13.64 25.43 -11.83
C ARG A 406 -13.22 26.27 -13.03
N ARG A 407 -13.00 27.57 -12.81
CA ARG A 407 -12.34 28.43 -13.78
C ARG A 407 -10.94 27.86 -13.99
N ARG A 408 -10.70 27.23 -15.14
CA ARG A 408 -9.35 26.88 -15.59
C ARG A 408 -8.66 28.18 -16.03
N TRP A 409 -7.52 28.48 -15.40
CA TRP A 409 -6.69 29.62 -15.74
C TRP A 409 -5.76 29.23 -16.89
N TYR A 410 -6.01 29.75 -18.09
CA TYR A 410 -5.29 29.41 -19.32
C TYR A 410 -4.20 30.43 -19.70
N GLY A 411 -3.79 31.32 -18.79
CA GLY A 411 -2.80 32.34 -19.09
C GLY A 411 -2.09 32.89 -17.85
N SER A 412 -0.95 33.54 -18.07
CA SER A 412 -0.24 34.28 -17.04
C SER A 412 -1.11 35.42 -16.50
N LEU A 413 -1.16 35.57 -15.18
CA LEU A 413 -1.90 36.65 -14.53
C LEU A 413 -0.93 37.66 -13.94
N VAL A 414 -1.19 38.95 -14.15
CA VAL A 414 -0.43 40.04 -13.55
C VAL A 414 -1.17 40.51 -12.30
N LEU A 415 -0.53 40.39 -11.14
CA LEU A 415 -1.06 40.84 -9.85
C LEU A 415 -0.52 42.25 -9.56
N ARG A 416 -1.40 43.23 -9.35
CA ARG A 416 -1.04 44.59 -8.92
C ARG A 416 -1.47 44.82 -7.47
N GLY A 417 -0.53 45.21 -6.61
CA GLY A 417 -0.85 45.71 -5.28
C GLY A 417 -1.67 47.01 -5.33
N ARG A 418 -2.58 47.20 -4.35
CA ARG A 418 -3.27 48.48 -4.14
C ARG A 418 -2.29 49.48 -3.52
N ALA A 419 -1.55 50.22 -4.34
CA ALA A 419 -0.86 51.41 -3.89
C ALA A 419 -1.89 52.55 -3.74
N ALA A 420 -2.18 52.97 -2.51
CA ALA A 420 -2.87 54.22 -2.24
C ALA A 420 -1.92 55.38 -2.59
N LEU A 421 -2.07 55.94 -3.80
CA LEU A 421 -1.42 57.18 -4.18
C LEU A 421 -2.48 58.28 -4.23
N ASN A 422 -2.51 59.07 -3.16
CA ASN A 422 -3.25 60.32 -3.07
C ASN A 422 -2.31 61.46 -3.49
N THR A 423 -2.22 61.78 -4.78
CA THR A 423 -1.73 63.07 -5.27
C THR A 423 -2.45 63.43 -6.57
N GLY A 424 -2.88 64.69 -6.67
CA GLY A 424 -3.92 65.15 -7.58
C GLY A 424 -3.53 65.43 -9.03
N ALA A 425 -4.62 65.57 -9.80
CA ALA A 425 -4.84 66.34 -11.02
C ALA A 425 -3.98 66.09 -12.29
N ASN A 426 -4.75 65.76 -13.35
CA ASN A 426 -4.60 66.10 -14.76
C ASN A 426 -3.63 65.32 -15.69
N SER A 427 -4.27 64.41 -16.45
CA SER A 427 -4.46 64.48 -17.92
C SER A 427 -3.67 63.52 -18.84
N TRP A 428 -4.45 62.92 -19.75
CA TRP A 428 -4.12 62.15 -20.98
C TRP A 428 -3.45 60.76 -20.76
N SER A 429 -3.79 59.67 -21.46
CA SER A 429 -4.52 59.47 -22.72
C SER A 429 -4.98 58.01 -22.83
N GLN A 430 -6.12 57.79 -23.51
CA GLN A 430 -6.65 56.49 -23.89
C GLN A 430 -5.82 55.82 -24.98
N VAL A 431 -5.64 54.50 -24.88
CA VAL A 431 -5.44 53.57 -26.02
C VAL A 431 -6.22 52.27 -25.69
N PRO A 432 -6.92 51.63 -26.65
CA PRO A 432 -8.22 51.02 -26.40
C PRO A 432 -8.20 49.55 -25.99
N LEU A 433 -9.20 49.18 -25.19
CA LEU A 433 -9.69 47.81 -24.99
C LEU A 433 -10.31 47.30 -26.30
N ALA A 434 -9.75 46.22 -26.86
CA ALA A 434 -10.43 45.40 -27.84
C ALA A 434 -10.90 44.09 -27.18
N SER A 435 -12.23 44.01 -27.02
CA SER A 435 -13.04 42.80 -27.19
C SER A 435 -12.99 41.72 -26.10
N VAL A 436 -13.69 41.97 -25.00
CA VAL A 436 -14.36 40.94 -24.22
C VAL A 436 -15.83 40.91 -24.67
N PRO A 437 -16.46 39.77 -25.02
CA PRO A 437 -17.91 39.72 -25.09
C PRO A 437 -18.48 39.49 -23.68
N TRP A 438 -18.94 40.57 -23.06
CA TRP A 438 -19.98 40.52 -22.02
C TRP A 438 -21.32 40.88 -22.68
N MET A 439 -22.27 39.96 -22.66
CA MET A 439 -23.70 40.29 -22.67
C MET A 439 -24.25 39.91 -21.30
N CYS A 440 -24.62 40.92 -20.52
CA CYS A 440 -25.54 40.82 -19.41
C CYS A 440 -26.64 41.86 -19.67
N THR A 441 -27.81 41.40 -20.07
CA THR A 441 -29.06 42.16 -19.95
C THR A 441 -29.87 41.51 -18.84
N GLY A 442 -30.03 42.23 -17.74
CA GLY A 442 -31.00 41.89 -16.69
C GLY A 442 -32.41 42.21 -17.17
N MET A 443 -33.38 41.42 -16.69
CA MET A 443 -34.82 41.71 -16.72
C MET A 443 -35.47 40.98 -15.51
N PRO A 444 -36.67 41.41 -15.07
CA PRO A 444 -36.97 41.70 -13.66
C PRO A 444 -37.69 40.54 -12.96
N GLY A 445 -37.73 40.60 -11.62
CA GLY A 445 -38.44 39.62 -10.78
C GLY A 445 -39.96 39.63 -10.99
N PRO A 446 -40.65 38.51 -10.70
CA PRO A 446 -42.10 38.45 -10.75
C PRO A 446 -42.74 38.89 -9.40
N PRO A 447 -44.04 39.27 -9.41
CA PRO A 447 -44.66 40.09 -8.38
C PRO A 447 -45.19 39.29 -7.18
N VAL A 448 -45.45 40.05 -6.11
CA VAL A 448 -46.15 39.65 -4.88
C VAL A 448 -47.61 39.25 -5.18
N ASN A 449 -48.13 38.24 -4.47
CA ASN A 449 -49.57 38.12 -4.17
C ASN A 449 -49.77 37.73 -2.69
N PRO A 450 -50.82 38.23 -2.00
CA PRO A 450 -50.87 38.33 -0.55
C PRO A 450 -51.68 37.20 0.12
N GLY A 451 -51.41 37.00 1.41
CA GLY A 451 -52.38 36.47 2.36
C GLY A 451 -52.15 35.04 2.86
N ARG A 452 -51.71 34.90 4.11
CA ARG A 452 -52.51 34.36 5.23
C ARG A 452 -51.68 34.27 6.52
N GLN A 453 -52.09 35.10 7.48
CA GLN A 453 -52.27 34.86 8.92
C GLN A 453 -51.19 34.09 9.73
N SER A 454 -50.67 34.84 10.72
CA SER A 454 -50.08 34.58 12.06
C SER A 454 -50.55 33.27 12.79
N PRO A 455 -49.98 32.84 13.96
CA PRO A 455 -49.18 33.63 14.93
C PRO A 455 -47.97 32.96 15.65
N THR A 456 -47.05 33.84 16.06
CA THR A 456 -46.47 34.03 17.41
C THR A 456 -46.33 32.86 18.41
N THR A 457 -45.08 32.64 18.87
CA THR A 457 -44.64 32.44 20.28
C THR A 457 -43.11 32.60 20.31
N THR A 458 -42.51 33.75 20.71
CA THR A 458 -41.95 34.08 22.07
C THR A 458 -41.76 32.87 22.98
N ARG A 459 -40.65 32.61 23.70
CA ARG A 459 -39.42 33.29 24.21
C ARG A 459 -38.55 32.14 24.83
N PRO A 460 -37.46 32.35 25.61
CA PRO A 460 -36.20 33.10 25.43
C PRO A 460 -34.91 32.23 25.66
N GLU A 461 -33.75 32.82 25.35
CA GLU A 461 -32.41 32.37 25.79
C GLU A 461 -32.21 32.48 27.33
N PRO A 462 -31.22 31.78 27.91
CA PRO A 462 -30.58 32.17 29.15
C PRO A 462 -29.16 32.73 28.94
N HIS A 463 -28.92 33.89 29.57
CA HIS A 463 -27.61 34.53 29.77
C HIS A 463 -26.68 33.72 30.70
N PRO A 464 -25.36 33.97 30.65
CA PRO A 464 -24.34 33.25 31.41
C PRO A 464 -24.19 33.79 32.85
N ARG A 465 -23.67 32.95 33.76
CA ARG A 465 -23.24 33.36 35.12
C ARG A 465 -21.70 33.46 35.19
N PRO A 466 -21.15 34.42 35.97
CA PRO A 466 -19.71 34.67 36.10
C PRO A 466 -19.06 34.01 37.33
N ASP A 467 -17.73 34.07 37.32
CA ASP A 467 -16.73 33.60 38.29
C ASP A 467 -16.93 34.04 39.75
N VAL A 468 -16.46 33.20 40.70
CA VAL A 468 -15.94 33.61 42.02
C VAL A 468 -14.75 32.73 42.42
N VAL A 469 -13.67 33.42 42.81
CA VAL A 469 -12.37 32.99 43.35
C VAL A 469 -12.49 32.59 44.84
N SER A 470 -11.71 31.61 45.32
CA SER A 470 -10.75 31.63 46.47
C SER A 470 -10.94 30.30 47.23
N ASP A 471 -10.02 29.61 47.92
CA ASP A 471 -8.69 29.90 48.45
C ASP A 471 -8.08 28.59 49.00
N LEU A 472 -6.75 28.53 49.03
CA LEU A 472 -5.84 27.92 50.04
C LEU A 472 -5.76 26.39 50.28
N SER A 473 -4.49 25.93 50.15
CA SER A 473 -3.84 24.63 50.42
C SER A 473 -3.72 24.30 51.93
N PRO A 474 -3.07 23.18 52.38
CA PRO A 474 -1.76 22.64 51.95
C PRO A 474 -1.80 21.48 50.95
#